data_AF-A0A6I5WKS9-F1
#
_entry.id   AF-A0A6I5WKS9-F1
#
_cell.length_a   1.000
_cell.length_b   1.000
_cell.length_c   1.000
_cell.angle_alpha   90.00
_cell.angle_beta   90.00
_cell.angle_gamma   90.00
#
_symmetry.space_group_name_H-M   'P 1'
#
loop_
_entity.id
_entity.type
_entity.pdbx_description
1 polymer ?
#
loop_
_entity_poly.entity_id
_entity_poly.type
_entity_poly.pdbx_seq_one_letter_code
_entity_poly.pdbx_strand_id
1 'polypeptide(L)'
;MVGFALLIVASTVAYVVLRPSPGDQPQLTLGGAQAADDTALGASGYTYQRSTSPDRTEIIDSTGEPVAIMTDGARTVQMYGPSRTFEEPQNTASKVESKYWVRLAPRPYHAGAEKEEWFTDWLSAARHDRSPDVLAIAMEYIEGAPVKKDNQGQQYSGDASFGPLDPLDPDGRAEKSDFYDYLGLTWTFLDGKAVVPEPDRLLALDCSGYLRMVYGHRLDFPLLGTNTPGEGLPRRAYAMAEFGPGVQLMPNSGHRARGLDRLLPGDLLFFNAGPVVDGHIEHSGIYLGIDDSGHHRFISSRAVADGPTMGDTGGESILDGAGYWAERWRTARRI
;
A
#
# COMPACT_ATOMS: atom_id res chain seq x y z
N MET A 1 5.84 -14.22 71.15
CA MET A 1 5.04 -14.25 69.92
C MET A 1 4.98 -12.84 69.38
N VAL A 2 5.66 -12.61 68.26
CA VAL A 2 5.87 -11.30 67.62
C VAL A 2 4.64 -11.00 66.75
N GLY A 3 3.94 -9.91 67.03
CA GLY A 3 2.83 -9.41 66.20
C GLY A 3 3.36 -8.37 65.22
N PHE A 4 3.41 -8.73 63.95
CA PHE A 4 3.73 -7.82 62.84
C PHE A 4 2.45 -7.08 62.43
N ALA A 5 2.43 -5.76 62.57
CA ALA A 5 1.40 -4.90 61.99
C ALA A 5 1.88 -4.45 60.60
N LEU A 6 1.16 -4.87 59.56
CA LEU A 6 1.44 -4.49 58.17
C LEU A 6 0.73 -3.16 57.88
N LEU A 7 1.50 -2.11 57.57
CA LEU A 7 1.00 -0.84 57.04
C LEU A 7 0.78 -0.99 55.52
N ILE A 8 -0.47 -0.89 55.07
CA ILE A 8 -0.81 -0.78 53.65
C ILE A 8 -0.78 0.70 53.27
N VAL A 9 0.21 1.10 52.48
CA VAL A 9 0.22 2.41 51.81
C VAL A 9 -0.41 2.21 50.43
N ALA A 10 -1.59 2.80 50.22
CA ALA A 10 -2.22 2.86 48.91
C ALA A 10 -1.61 4.03 48.12
N SER A 11 -0.83 3.72 47.09
CA SER A 11 -0.30 4.70 46.14
C SER A 11 -1.23 4.76 44.92
N THR A 12 -2.07 5.78 44.84
CA THR A 12 -2.82 6.13 43.64
C THR A 12 -1.92 6.87 42.67
N VAL A 13 -1.43 6.19 41.63
CA VAL A 13 -0.77 6.86 40.48
C VAL A 13 -1.86 7.29 39.51
N ALA A 14 -2.14 8.59 39.45
CA ALA A 14 -2.97 9.17 38.41
C ALA A 14 -2.14 9.26 37.12
N TYR A 15 -2.48 8.46 36.11
CA TYR A 15 -1.98 8.66 34.75
C TYR A 15 -2.68 9.89 34.15
N VAL A 16 -1.98 11.01 34.14
CA VAL A 16 -2.34 12.14 33.27
C VAL A 16 -1.85 11.77 31.87
N VAL A 17 -2.77 11.32 31.01
CA VAL A 17 -2.51 11.22 29.57
C VAL A 17 -2.43 12.64 29.01
N LEU A 18 -1.21 13.16 28.91
CA LEU A 18 -0.94 14.37 28.14
C LEU A 18 -1.24 14.05 26.67
N ARG A 19 -2.35 14.58 26.16
CA ARG A 19 -2.62 14.59 24.71
C ARG A 19 -1.56 15.48 24.05
N PRO A 20 -0.86 15.02 23.00
CA PRO A 20 0.04 15.88 22.23
C PRO A 20 -0.73 17.07 21.67
N SER A 21 -0.12 18.25 21.70
CA SER A 21 -0.68 19.45 21.10
C SER A 21 -0.73 19.29 19.57
N PRO A 22 -1.67 19.91 18.83
CA PRO A 22 -1.73 19.83 17.36
C PRO A 22 -0.44 20.27 16.62
N GLY A 23 0.52 20.89 17.34
CA GLY A 23 1.84 21.26 16.83
C GLY A 23 2.94 20.21 17.01
N ASP A 24 2.68 19.08 17.70
CA ASP A 24 3.66 18.01 17.96
C ASP A 24 3.54 16.83 16.97
N GLN A 25 2.86 17.03 15.83
CA GLN A 25 2.91 16.08 14.73
C GLN A 25 4.36 15.98 14.24
N PRO A 26 4.98 14.79 14.19
CA PRO A 26 6.31 14.64 13.62
C PRO A 26 6.26 15.11 12.16
N GLN A 27 6.90 16.24 11.90
CA GLN A 27 7.18 16.68 10.55
C GLN A 27 8.14 15.63 9.97
N LEU A 28 7.64 14.78 9.06
CA LEU A 28 8.47 13.90 8.24
C LEU A 28 9.46 14.79 7.50
N THR A 29 10.65 14.95 8.08
CA THR A 29 11.75 15.67 7.46
C THR A 29 12.35 14.69 6.47
N LEU A 30 11.77 14.67 5.26
CA LEU A 30 12.35 13.99 4.11
C LEU A 30 13.81 14.44 4.02
N GLY A 31 14.72 13.47 3.97
CA GLY A 31 16.17 13.69 4.07
C GLY A 31 16.64 14.86 3.21
N GLY A 32 17.53 15.68 3.79
CA GLY A 32 17.94 16.98 3.28
C GLY A 32 18.06 17.05 1.76
N ALA A 33 17.06 17.65 1.14
CA ALA A 33 17.13 18.10 -0.24
C ALA A 33 18.17 19.21 -0.31
N GLN A 34 19.29 18.94 -0.99
CA GLN A 34 20.06 20.03 -1.59
C GLN A 34 19.19 20.55 -2.73
N ALA A 35 18.48 21.65 -2.47
CA ALA A 35 17.67 22.33 -3.46
C ALA A 35 18.56 22.68 -4.65
N ALA A 36 18.34 22.01 -5.78
CA ALA A 36 18.75 22.56 -7.07
C ALA A 36 17.71 23.66 -7.39
N ASP A 37 18.18 24.90 -7.49
CA ASP A 37 17.40 26.09 -7.82
C ASP A 37 16.76 25.96 -9.23
N ASP A 38 15.65 25.25 -9.34
CA ASP A 38 14.81 25.25 -10.55
C ASP A 38 13.34 25.36 -10.17
N THR A 39 13.02 26.43 -9.44
CA THR A 39 11.65 26.80 -9.04
C THR A 39 10.93 27.40 -10.25
N ALA A 40 10.49 26.55 -11.18
CA ALA A 40 9.71 26.98 -12.32
C ALA A 40 8.24 27.23 -11.93
N LEU A 41 7.76 28.46 -12.12
CA LEU A 41 6.33 28.77 -12.12
C LEU A 41 5.71 28.16 -13.37
N GLY A 42 4.80 27.20 -13.21
CA GLY A 42 4.02 26.68 -14.33
C GLY A 42 2.87 27.60 -14.72
N ALA A 43 2.34 27.40 -15.93
CA ALA A 43 1.25 28.19 -16.53
C ALA A 43 -0.06 28.19 -15.71
N SER A 44 -0.19 27.29 -14.74
CA SER A 44 -1.37 27.08 -13.88
C SER A 44 -1.25 27.68 -12.48
N GLY A 45 -0.19 28.46 -12.18
CA GLY A 45 0.03 29.03 -10.85
C GLY A 45 0.57 28.03 -9.82
N TYR A 46 0.99 26.84 -10.27
CA TYR A 46 1.73 25.89 -9.45
C TYR A 46 3.24 26.13 -9.53
N THR A 47 3.91 25.79 -8.44
CA THR A 47 5.36 25.59 -8.39
C THR A 47 5.66 24.10 -8.42
N TYR A 48 6.66 23.72 -9.20
CA TYR A 48 7.11 22.34 -9.31
C TYR A 48 8.51 22.23 -8.71
N GLN A 49 8.65 21.45 -7.64
CA GLN A 49 9.92 21.25 -6.96
C GLN A 49 10.45 19.85 -7.24
N ARG A 50 11.68 19.78 -7.75
CA ARG A 50 12.35 18.51 -8.04
C ARG A 50 13.13 18.02 -6.83
N SER A 51 13.02 16.72 -6.59
CA SER A 51 13.84 16.00 -5.61
C SER A 51 14.35 14.71 -6.23
N THR A 52 15.44 14.17 -5.68
CA THR A 52 16.04 12.92 -6.11
C THR A 52 15.88 11.84 -5.03
N SER A 53 16.24 10.60 -5.37
CA SER A 53 16.20 9.43 -4.48
C SER A 53 14.82 9.08 -3.87
N PRO A 54 13.79 8.78 -4.69
CA PRO A 54 13.80 8.72 -6.16
C PRO A 54 13.54 10.09 -6.79
N ASP A 55 13.82 10.19 -8.09
CA ASP A 55 13.50 11.35 -8.91
C ASP A 55 11.99 11.59 -8.91
N ARG A 56 11.59 12.74 -8.38
CA ARG A 56 10.19 13.10 -8.15
C ARG A 56 9.96 14.60 -8.28
N THR A 57 8.72 14.96 -8.59
CA THR A 57 8.23 16.33 -8.61
C THR A 57 7.15 16.49 -7.53
N GLU A 58 7.32 17.49 -6.69
CA GLU A 58 6.31 17.94 -5.72
C GLU A 58 5.63 19.20 -6.29
N ILE A 59 4.30 19.19 -6.34
CA ILE A 59 3.49 20.32 -6.80
C ILE A 59 3.01 21.10 -5.59
N ILE A 60 3.20 22.41 -5.63
CA ILE A 60 2.74 23.35 -4.62
C ILE A 60 1.88 24.40 -5.31
N ASP A 61 0.75 24.78 -4.71
CA ASP A 61 -0.10 25.84 -5.24
C ASP A 61 0.41 27.25 -4.93
N SER A 62 -0.28 28.25 -5.46
CA SER A 62 0.08 29.66 -5.30
C SER A 62 -0.03 30.15 -3.85
N THR A 63 -0.69 29.40 -2.97
CA THR A 63 -0.79 29.69 -1.54
C THR A 63 0.32 29.04 -0.70
N GLY A 64 1.12 28.16 -1.32
CA GLY A 64 2.18 27.41 -0.65
C GLY A 64 1.73 26.05 -0.12
N GLU A 65 0.51 25.62 -0.40
CA GLU A 65 -0.01 24.32 0.04
C GLU A 65 0.41 23.21 -0.93
N PRO A 66 0.80 22.03 -0.40
CA PRO A 66 1.18 20.90 -1.25
C PRO A 66 -0.05 20.31 -1.95
N VAL A 67 0.12 19.94 -3.22
CA VAL A 67 -0.97 19.46 -4.10
C VAL A 67 -0.77 17.99 -4.46
N ALA A 68 0.42 17.61 -4.91
CA ALA A 68 0.70 16.24 -5.32
C ALA A 68 2.20 15.93 -5.32
N ILE A 69 2.53 14.63 -5.23
CA ILE A 69 3.87 14.10 -5.47
C ILE A 69 3.78 13.10 -6.63
N MET A 70 4.59 13.30 -7.66
CA MET A 70 4.74 12.36 -8.77
C MET A 70 6.18 11.85 -8.81
N THR A 71 6.36 10.57 -9.05
CA THR A 71 7.68 9.95 -9.18
C THR A 71 7.91 9.58 -10.63
N ASP A 72 9.08 9.92 -11.17
CA ASP A 72 9.42 9.63 -12.56
C ASP A 72 9.36 8.12 -12.80
N GLY A 73 8.76 7.68 -13.89
CA GLY A 73 8.52 6.27 -14.22
C GLY A 73 7.27 5.66 -13.55
N ALA A 74 6.70 6.27 -12.52
CA ALA A 74 5.51 5.77 -11.83
C ALA A 74 4.21 6.38 -12.36
N ARG A 75 3.10 5.64 -12.24
CA ARG A 75 1.74 6.11 -12.51
C ARG A 75 1.01 6.51 -11.23
N THR A 76 1.39 5.94 -10.08
CA THR A 76 0.87 6.34 -8.77
C THR A 76 1.30 7.77 -8.46
N VAL A 77 0.32 8.59 -8.13
CA VAL A 77 0.48 9.98 -7.73
C VAL A 77 -0.16 10.16 -6.38
N GLN A 78 0.62 10.61 -5.42
CA GLN A 78 0.15 10.92 -4.07
C GLN A 78 -0.41 12.34 -4.06
N MET A 79 -1.72 12.48 -4.16
CA MET A 79 -2.37 13.78 -4.05
C MET A 79 -2.68 14.12 -2.60
N TYR A 80 -2.51 15.39 -2.25
CA TYR A 80 -2.96 15.92 -0.96
C TYR A 80 -4.44 16.26 -1.03
N GLY A 81 -5.19 15.79 -0.03
CA GLY A 81 -6.62 16.02 0.09
C GLY A 81 -7.10 16.00 1.54
N PRO A 82 -8.43 15.91 1.76
CA PRO A 82 -9.00 15.78 3.10
C PRO A 82 -8.39 14.58 3.85
N SER A 83 -8.11 14.78 5.14
CA SER A 83 -7.63 13.72 6.01
C SER A 83 -8.71 12.64 6.20
N ARG A 84 -8.27 11.40 6.30
CA ARG A 84 -9.12 10.22 6.57
C ARG A 84 -8.35 9.19 7.37
N THR A 85 -9.08 8.38 8.11
CA THR A 85 -8.53 7.34 8.98
C THR A 85 -8.90 5.97 8.45
N PHE A 86 -7.92 5.07 8.38
CA PHE A 86 -8.09 3.66 8.08
C PHE A 86 -7.95 2.84 9.36
N GLU A 87 -8.92 1.96 9.60
CA GLU A 87 -9.04 1.18 10.83
C GLU A 87 -9.50 -0.24 10.52
N GLU A 88 -9.01 -1.21 11.29
CA GLU A 88 -9.43 -2.62 11.25
C GLU A 88 -9.55 -3.13 12.70
N PRO A 89 -10.57 -2.68 13.46
CA PRO A 89 -10.64 -2.88 14.91
C PRO A 89 -10.76 -4.34 15.34
N GLN A 90 -11.08 -5.25 14.43
CA GLN A 90 -11.13 -6.69 14.70
C GLN A 90 -9.73 -7.31 14.80
N ASN A 91 -8.75 -6.75 14.09
CA ASN A 91 -7.40 -7.33 13.96
C ASN A 91 -6.27 -6.42 14.50
N THR A 92 -6.54 -5.14 14.78
CA THR A 92 -5.59 -4.25 15.48
C THR A 92 -6.30 -3.03 16.09
N ALA A 93 -5.70 -2.44 17.13
CA ALA A 93 -6.13 -1.14 17.66
C ALA A 93 -5.51 0.05 16.90
N SER A 94 -4.47 -0.21 16.09
CA SER A 94 -3.72 0.81 15.38
C SER A 94 -4.52 1.43 14.24
N LYS A 95 -4.31 2.73 14.02
CA LYS A 95 -5.04 3.50 13.01
C LYS A 95 -4.07 4.23 12.11
N VAL A 96 -4.36 4.32 10.81
CA VAL A 96 -3.56 5.13 9.88
C VAL A 96 -4.37 6.35 9.49
N GLU A 97 -3.92 7.53 9.93
CA GLU A 97 -4.44 8.80 9.42
C GLU A 97 -3.62 9.23 8.19
N SER A 98 -4.30 9.56 7.10
CA SER A 98 -3.63 9.96 5.86
C SER A 98 -4.38 11.08 5.15
N LYS A 99 -3.61 12.08 4.68
CA LYS A 99 -4.06 13.11 3.74
C LYS A 99 -3.81 12.72 2.29
N TYR A 100 -3.17 11.57 2.06
CA TYR A 100 -2.85 11.11 0.72
C TYR A 100 -4.04 10.41 0.08
N TRP A 101 -4.33 10.85 -1.15
CA TRP A 101 -5.25 10.24 -2.10
C TRP A 101 -4.41 9.76 -3.27
N VAL A 102 -4.19 8.45 -3.36
CA VAL A 102 -3.27 7.82 -4.30
C VAL A 102 -4.02 7.49 -5.59
N ARG A 103 -3.79 8.31 -6.62
CA ARG A 103 -4.42 8.18 -7.94
C ARG A 103 -3.47 7.54 -8.94
N LEU A 104 -4.02 6.98 -10.02
CA LEU A 104 -3.25 6.52 -11.16
C LEU A 104 -3.32 7.52 -12.31
N ALA A 105 -2.18 8.03 -12.72
CA ALA A 105 -1.99 8.72 -13.99
C ALA A 105 -2.22 7.76 -15.16
N PRO A 106 -2.64 8.23 -16.34
CA PRO A 106 -2.89 7.38 -17.51
C PRO A 106 -1.59 6.76 -18.07
N ARG A 107 -0.44 7.35 -17.79
CA ARG A 107 0.89 6.89 -18.22
C ARG A 107 1.94 7.25 -17.16
N PRO A 108 3.12 6.61 -17.18
CA PRO A 108 4.23 6.98 -16.31
C PRO A 108 4.55 8.47 -16.34
N TYR A 109 4.69 9.10 -15.17
CA TYR A 109 5.17 10.47 -15.05
C TYR A 109 6.65 10.55 -15.46
N HIS A 110 7.09 11.70 -15.92
CA HIS A 110 8.49 12.00 -16.18
C HIS A 110 8.74 13.51 -15.97
N ALA A 111 9.97 13.90 -15.65
CA ALA A 111 10.32 15.31 -15.55
C ALA A 111 9.98 16.07 -16.85
N GLY A 112 9.23 17.16 -16.74
CA GLY A 112 8.74 17.92 -17.89
C GLY A 112 7.28 17.63 -18.26
N ALA A 113 6.72 16.50 -17.79
CA ALA A 113 5.33 16.14 -18.05
C ALA A 113 4.33 17.20 -17.54
N GLU A 114 4.70 18.02 -16.56
CA GLU A 114 3.90 19.15 -16.08
C GLU A 114 3.59 20.22 -17.13
N LYS A 115 4.29 20.18 -18.28
CA LYS A 115 4.08 21.06 -19.43
C LYS A 115 3.25 20.38 -20.53
N GLU A 116 2.93 19.09 -20.37
CA GLU A 116 2.20 18.30 -21.36
C GLU A 116 0.70 18.30 -21.05
N GLU A 117 -0.11 18.46 -22.11
CA GLU A 117 -1.57 18.56 -22.03
C GLU A 117 -2.21 17.39 -21.28
N TRP A 118 -1.73 16.17 -21.52
CA TRP A 118 -2.30 14.98 -20.87
C TRP A 118 -2.17 15.03 -19.35
N PHE A 119 -1.08 15.60 -18.84
CA PHE A 119 -0.84 15.64 -17.41
C PHE A 119 -1.62 16.78 -16.79
N THR A 120 -1.66 17.95 -17.44
CA THR A 120 -2.43 19.09 -16.94
C THR A 120 -3.92 18.78 -16.89
N ASP A 121 -4.45 18.11 -17.91
CA ASP A 121 -5.86 17.68 -17.97
C ASP A 121 -6.15 16.62 -16.91
N TRP A 122 -5.29 15.59 -16.84
CA TRP A 122 -5.43 14.53 -15.84
C TRP A 122 -5.35 15.07 -14.41
N LEU A 123 -4.37 15.93 -14.09
CA LEU A 123 -4.22 16.49 -12.74
C LEU A 123 -5.44 17.33 -12.36
N SER A 124 -5.97 18.13 -13.29
CA SER A 124 -7.19 18.90 -13.09
C SER A 124 -8.39 17.99 -12.76
N ALA A 125 -8.57 16.91 -13.52
CA ALA A 125 -9.62 15.93 -13.28
C ALA A 125 -9.42 15.19 -11.94
N ALA A 126 -8.20 14.71 -11.67
CA ALA A 126 -7.86 13.95 -10.48
C ALA A 126 -8.13 14.74 -9.19
N ARG A 127 -7.88 16.06 -9.17
CA ARG A 127 -8.23 16.96 -8.05
C ARG A 127 -9.73 17.00 -7.71
N HIS A 128 -10.58 16.75 -8.69
CA HIS A 128 -12.04 16.73 -8.51
C HIS A 128 -12.59 15.32 -8.35
N ASP A 129 -11.76 14.29 -8.51
CA ASP A 129 -12.16 12.90 -8.33
C ASP A 129 -12.48 12.61 -6.85
N ARG A 130 -13.65 12.02 -6.64
CA ARG A 130 -14.16 11.59 -5.32
C ARG A 130 -14.37 10.09 -5.24
N SER A 131 -14.03 9.35 -6.30
CA SER A 131 -14.02 7.90 -6.29
C SER A 131 -13.03 7.36 -5.24
N PRO A 132 -13.22 6.14 -4.75
CA PRO A 132 -12.21 5.45 -3.94
C PRO A 132 -10.86 5.42 -4.66
N ASP A 133 -9.79 5.73 -3.95
CA ASP A 133 -8.41 5.66 -4.43
C ASP A 133 -7.76 4.34 -3.98
N VAL A 134 -6.46 4.13 -4.23
CA VAL A 134 -5.75 2.89 -3.84
C VAL A 134 -5.98 2.54 -2.37
N LEU A 135 -5.83 3.49 -1.44
CA LEU A 135 -5.91 3.19 -0.01
C LEU A 135 -7.35 2.87 0.43
N ALA A 136 -8.35 3.57 -0.11
CA ALA A 136 -9.75 3.24 0.17
C ALA A 136 -10.13 1.86 -0.38
N ILE A 137 -9.71 1.56 -1.62
CA ILE A 137 -9.99 0.26 -2.26
C ILE A 137 -9.25 -0.87 -1.53
N ALA A 138 -8.04 -0.63 -1.02
CA ALA A 138 -7.31 -1.61 -0.23
C ALA A 138 -8.13 -2.12 0.98
N MET A 139 -8.91 -1.24 1.62
CA MET A 139 -9.76 -1.57 2.76
C MET A 139 -11.10 -2.23 2.36
N GLU A 140 -11.41 -2.36 1.07
CA GLU A 140 -12.68 -2.94 0.60
C GLU A 140 -12.73 -4.47 0.65
N TYR A 141 -11.65 -5.12 1.09
CA TYR A 141 -11.46 -6.57 1.04
C TYR A 141 -10.99 -7.19 2.37
N ILE A 142 -10.95 -6.40 3.46
CA ILE A 142 -10.61 -6.90 4.79
C ILE A 142 -11.77 -7.72 5.39
N GLU A 143 -11.50 -8.44 6.47
CA GLU A 143 -12.50 -9.17 7.24
C GLU A 143 -13.71 -8.29 7.58
N GLY A 144 -14.92 -8.77 7.27
CA GLY A 144 -16.17 -8.05 7.50
C GLY A 144 -16.43 -6.84 6.60
N ALA A 145 -15.61 -6.60 5.57
CA ALA A 145 -15.83 -5.51 4.63
C ALA A 145 -17.21 -5.63 3.94
N PRO A 146 -18.00 -4.53 3.85
CA PRO A 146 -19.34 -4.59 3.26
C PRO A 146 -19.33 -5.05 1.81
N VAL A 147 -20.22 -5.98 1.48
CA VAL A 147 -20.42 -6.45 0.11
C VAL A 147 -20.94 -5.32 -0.77
N LYS A 148 -20.22 -5.05 -1.86
CA LYS A 148 -20.65 -4.13 -2.93
C LYS A 148 -20.92 -4.91 -4.20
N LYS A 149 -22.04 -4.57 -4.85
CA LYS A 149 -22.50 -5.21 -6.08
C LYS A 149 -22.68 -4.19 -7.19
N ASP A 150 -22.41 -4.61 -8.42
CA ASP A 150 -22.69 -3.80 -9.60
C ASP A 150 -24.19 -3.83 -9.97
N ASN A 151 -24.55 -3.17 -11.07
CA ASN A 151 -25.93 -3.10 -11.55
C ASN A 151 -26.49 -4.46 -12.03
N GLN A 152 -25.63 -5.46 -12.22
CA GLN A 152 -25.99 -6.83 -12.59
C GLN A 152 -26.08 -7.76 -11.38
N GLY A 153 -25.76 -7.26 -10.17
CA GLY A 153 -25.76 -8.02 -8.93
C GLY A 153 -24.47 -8.78 -8.67
N GLN A 154 -23.43 -8.61 -9.49
CA GLN A 154 -22.12 -9.22 -9.31
C GLN A 154 -21.38 -8.53 -8.17
N GLN A 155 -20.88 -9.31 -7.21
CA GLN A 155 -20.01 -8.79 -6.15
C GLN A 155 -18.66 -8.39 -6.73
N TYR A 156 -18.23 -7.15 -6.48
CA TYR A 156 -16.92 -6.66 -6.90
C TYR A 156 -16.02 -6.24 -5.72
N SER A 157 -16.58 -6.14 -4.52
CA SER A 157 -15.89 -5.78 -3.27
C SER A 157 -16.64 -6.40 -2.09
N GLY A 158 -15.91 -6.63 -0.99
CA GLY A 158 -16.36 -7.35 0.20
C GLY A 158 -15.22 -8.22 0.74
N ASP A 159 -15.44 -8.79 1.92
CA ASP A 159 -14.52 -9.72 2.59
C ASP A 159 -13.95 -10.77 1.61
N ALA A 160 -12.63 -10.92 1.63
CA ALA A 160 -11.89 -11.81 0.75
C ALA A 160 -11.08 -12.80 1.58
N SER A 161 -11.30 -14.09 1.33
CA SER A 161 -10.42 -15.14 1.85
C SER A 161 -9.04 -15.09 1.20
N PHE A 162 -8.03 -15.73 1.79
CA PHE A 162 -6.73 -15.90 1.11
C PHE A 162 -6.82 -16.94 -0.02
N GLY A 163 -7.57 -18.02 0.24
CA GLY A 163 -7.69 -19.19 -0.62
C GLY A 163 -8.33 -20.36 0.12
N PRO A 164 -8.63 -21.46 -0.58
CA PRO A 164 -9.12 -22.68 0.03
C PRO A 164 -8.08 -23.25 1.01
N LEU A 165 -8.53 -24.11 1.92
CA LEU A 165 -7.63 -24.83 2.82
C LEU A 165 -6.58 -25.62 2.03
N ASP A 166 -5.34 -25.60 2.50
CA ASP A 166 -4.26 -26.34 1.87
C ASP A 166 -4.39 -27.85 2.19
N PRO A 167 -4.48 -28.74 1.18
CA PRO A 167 -4.51 -30.19 1.42
C PRO A 167 -3.25 -30.74 2.12
N LEU A 168 -2.13 -30.02 2.04
CA LEU A 168 -0.83 -30.40 2.61
C LEU A 168 -0.54 -29.70 3.95
N ASP A 169 -1.30 -28.67 4.29
CA ASP A 169 -1.22 -27.94 5.55
C ASP A 169 -2.64 -27.72 6.12
N PRO A 170 -3.08 -28.55 7.09
CA PRO A 170 -4.43 -28.48 7.65
C PRO A 170 -4.80 -27.14 8.27
N ASP A 171 -3.80 -26.36 8.69
CA ASP A 171 -3.97 -25.03 9.27
C ASP A 171 -3.62 -23.91 8.25
N GLY A 172 -3.22 -24.30 7.04
CA GLY A 172 -2.78 -23.43 5.96
C GLY A 172 -3.85 -23.17 4.89
N ARG A 173 -3.55 -22.22 4.01
CA ARG A 173 -4.40 -21.88 2.86
C ARG A 173 -3.58 -21.86 1.59
N ALA A 174 -4.16 -22.43 0.53
CA ALA A 174 -3.49 -22.55 -0.74
C ALA A 174 -3.43 -21.21 -1.47
N GLU A 175 -2.20 -20.75 -1.77
CA GLU A 175 -1.94 -19.63 -2.67
C GLU A 175 -2.55 -19.87 -4.08
N LYS A 176 -2.46 -18.84 -4.94
CA LYS A 176 -2.88 -18.76 -6.36
C LYS A 176 -4.23 -18.10 -6.63
N SER A 177 -4.91 -17.57 -5.61
CA SER A 177 -6.14 -16.79 -5.81
C SER A 177 -5.82 -15.40 -6.39
N ASP A 178 -6.31 -15.10 -7.60
CA ASP A 178 -6.16 -13.79 -8.27
C ASP A 178 -7.50 -13.01 -8.32
N PHE A 179 -7.49 -11.80 -8.86
CA PHE A 179 -8.69 -10.96 -8.94
C PHE A 179 -9.86 -11.62 -9.70
N TYR A 180 -9.55 -12.42 -10.74
CA TYR A 180 -10.58 -13.10 -11.53
C TYR A 180 -11.22 -14.26 -10.76
N ASP A 181 -10.48 -14.90 -9.84
CA ASP A 181 -11.00 -15.92 -8.93
C ASP A 181 -11.97 -15.29 -7.94
N TYR A 182 -11.58 -14.17 -7.32
CA TYR A 182 -12.46 -13.41 -6.42
C TYR A 182 -13.80 -13.09 -7.09
N LEU A 183 -13.76 -12.61 -8.35
CA LEU A 183 -14.96 -12.22 -9.09
C LEU A 183 -15.77 -13.41 -9.61
N GLY A 184 -15.14 -14.58 -9.77
CA GLY A 184 -15.73 -15.71 -10.48
C GLY A 184 -15.95 -15.42 -11.97
N LEU A 185 -15.09 -14.61 -12.59
CA LEU A 185 -15.22 -14.19 -13.99
C LEU A 185 -13.99 -14.60 -14.81
N THR A 186 -14.22 -15.18 -16.00
CA THR A 186 -13.16 -15.39 -16.99
C THR A 186 -12.53 -14.07 -17.39
N TRP A 187 -11.20 -14.01 -17.44
CA TRP A 187 -10.46 -12.81 -17.82
C TRP A 187 -9.55 -13.07 -19.03
N THR A 188 -9.46 -12.09 -19.93
CA THR A 188 -8.53 -12.13 -21.08
C THR A 188 -7.48 -11.05 -20.91
N PHE A 189 -6.21 -11.44 -20.85
CA PHE A 189 -5.08 -10.50 -20.77
C PHE A 189 -4.81 -9.84 -22.12
N LEU A 190 -3.98 -8.78 -22.10
CA LEU A 190 -3.60 -8.03 -23.31
C LEU A 190 -2.91 -8.90 -24.38
N ASP A 191 -2.29 -10.01 -23.98
CA ASP A 191 -1.69 -10.99 -24.90
C ASP A 191 -2.72 -11.94 -25.54
N GLY A 192 -4.01 -11.73 -25.26
CA GLY A 192 -5.13 -12.52 -25.77
C GLY A 192 -5.36 -13.84 -25.05
N LYS A 193 -4.55 -14.20 -24.04
CA LYS A 193 -4.76 -15.44 -23.28
C LYS A 193 -5.86 -15.24 -22.25
N ALA A 194 -6.81 -16.18 -22.27
CA ALA A 194 -7.87 -16.25 -21.27
C ALA A 194 -7.46 -17.14 -20.10
N VAL A 195 -7.89 -16.74 -18.91
CA VAL A 195 -7.85 -17.53 -17.67
C VAL A 195 -9.26 -17.69 -17.14
N VAL A 196 -9.54 -18.86 -16.59
CA VAL A 196 -10.85 -19.23 -16.03
C VAL A 196 -10.70 -19.31 -14.51
N PRO A 197 -11.62 -18.73 -13.73
CA PRO A 197 -11.58 -18.80 -12.27
C PRO A 197 -11.77 -20.23 -11.77
N GLU A 198 -11.09 -20.57 -10.67
CA GLU A 198 -11.31 -21.83 -9.96
C GLU A 198 -12.50 -21.68 -8.99
N PRO A 199 -13.55 -22.53 -9.06
CA PRO A 199 -14.76 -22.34 -8.24
C PRO A 199 -14.54 -22.36 -6.73
N ASP A 200 -13.53 -23.08 -6.24
CA ASP A 200 -13.14 -23.15 -4.83
C ASP A 200 -12.35 -21.92 -4.35
N ARG A 201 -12.04 -20.99 -5.26
CA ARG A 201 -11.37 -19.71 -4.99
C ARG A 201 -12.29 -18.50 -5.16
N LEU A 202 -13.60 -18.74 -5.27
CA LEU A 202 -14.58 -17.67 -5.32
C LEU A 202 -14.47 -16.79 -4.07
N LEU A 203 -14.38 -15.48 -4.26
CA LEU A 203 -14.09 -14.50 -3.20
C LEU A 203 -12.75 -14.70 -2.48
N ALA A 204 -11.73 -15.24 -3.16
CA ALA A 204 -10.38 -15.36 -2.62
C ALA A 204 -9.36 -14.46 -3.33
N LEU A 205 -8.42 -13.89 -2.56
CA LEU A 205 -7.32 -13.07 -3.05
C LEU A 205 -6.04 -13.43 -2.27
N ASP A 206 -5.03 -13.97 -2.95
CA ASP A 206 -3.70 -14.14 -2.35
C ASP A 206 -2.94 -12.80 -2.29
N CYS A 207 -1.74 -12.79 -1.70
CA CYS A 207 -0.96 -11.57 -1.47
C CYS A 207 -0.77 -10.71 -2.73
N SER A 208 -0.56 -11.33 -3.89
CA SER A 208 -0.31 -10.64 -5.16
C SER A 208 -1.56 -10.50 -6.01
N GLY A 209 -2.51 -11.44 -5.89
CA GLY A 209 -3.85 -11.33 -6.45
C GLY A 209 -4.63 -10.14 -5.87
N TYR A 210 -4.44 -9.88 -4.58
CA TYR A 210 -4.96 -8.70 -3.90
C TYR A 210 -4.41 -7.39 -4.49
N LEU A 211 -3.10 -7.31 -4.75
CA LEU A 211 -2.53 -6.13 -5.43
C LEU A 211 -3.13 -5.96 -6.85
N ARG A 212 -3.29 -7.06 -7.58
CA ARG A 212 -3.87 -7.03 -8.93
C ARG A 212 -5.36 -6.68 -8.92
N MET A 213 -6.07 -7.02 -7.84
CA MET A 213 -7.43 -6.53 -7.61
C MET A 213 -7.42 -5.02 -7.42
N VAL A 214 -6.65 -4.51 -6.44
CA VAL A 214 -6.64 -3.08 -6.06
C VAL A 214 -6.16 -2.19 -7.21
N TYR A 215 -4.98 -2.45 -7.76
CA TYR A 215 -4.39 -1.60 -8.79
C TYR A 215 -4.91 -1.96 -10.19
N GLY A 216 -5.02 -3.25 -10.49
CA GLY A 216 -5.35 -3.71 -11.83
C GLY A 216 -6.83 -3.62 -12.13
N HIS A 217 -7.62 -4.53 -11.56
CA HIS A 217 -9.05 -4.62 -11.86
C HIS A 217 -9.84 -3.40 -11.38
N ARG A 218 -9.53 -2.84 -10.20
CA ARG A 218 -10.31 -1.74 -9.62
C ARG A 218 -9.88 -0.35 -10.08
N LEU A 219 -8.64 -0.19 -10.56
CA LEU A 219 -8.07 1.10 -10.96
C LEU A 219 -7.48 1.10 -12.39
N ASP A 220 -7.73 0.05 -13.16
CA ASP A 220 -7.33 -0.09 -14.57
C ASP A 220 -5.80 0.00 -14.81
N PHE A 221 -5.00 -0.47 -13.85
CA PHE A 221 -3.56 -0.67 -14.09
C PHE A 221 -3.34 -1.93 -14.96
N PRO A 222 -2.53 -1.88 -16.03
CA PRO A 222 -2.30 -3.03 -16.91
C PRO A 222 -1.84 -4.27 -16.14
N LEU A 223 -2.40 -5.43 -16.46
CA LEU A 223 -2.08 -6.71 -15.85
C LEU A 223 -1.50 -7.67 -16.87
N LEU A 224 -0.45 -8.40 -16.48
CA LEU A 224 0.12 -9.49 -17.26
C LEU A 224 -0.41 -10.84 -16.77
N GLY A 225 -0.62 -11.76 -17.71
CA GLY A 225 -0.88 -13.18 -17.42
C GLY A 225 0.41 -13.99 -17.18
N THR A 226 1.58 -13.36 -17.25
CA THR A 226 2.90 -13.99 -17.13
C THR A 226 3.71 -13.42 -15.97
N ASN A 227 4.87 -14.04 -15.71
CA ASN A 227 5.86 -13.60 -14.72
C ASN A 227 7.17 -13.14 -15.40
N THR A 228 7.05 -12.62 -16.62
CA THR A 228 8.15 -12.11 -17.44
C THR A 228 8.04 -10.59 -17.57
N PRO A 229 9.12 -9.87 -17.96
CA PRO A 229 9.04 -8.45 -18.26
C PRO A 229 7.94 -8.10 -19.27
N GLY A 230 7.26 -6.97 -19.06
CA GLY A 230 6.20 -6.47 -19.95
C GLY A 230 5.48 -5.23 -19.41
N GLU A 231 4.55 -4.71 -20.20
CA GLU A 231 3.73 -3.55 -19.83
C GLU A 231 2.55 -3.97 -18.93
N GLY A 232 2.83 -4.13 -17.63
CA GLY A 232 1.81 -4.38 -16.61
C GLY A 232 2.33 -5.09 -15.38
N LEU A 233 1.48 -5.22 -14.36
CA LEU A 233 1.80 -5.97 -13.14
C LEU A 233 1.83 -7.48 -13.45
N PRO A 234 2.96 -8.17 -13.21
CA PRO A 234 3.05 -9.63 -13.27
C PRO A 234 2.10 -10.33 -12.29
N ARG A 235 1.97 -11.66 -12.38
CA ARG A 235 1.10 -12.42 -11.46
C ARG A 235 1.71 -12.61 -10.07
N ARG A 236 3.01 -12.95 -9.99
CA ARG A 236 3.68 -13.35 -8.75
C ARG A 236 4.46 -12.19 -8.12
N ALA A 237 4.48 -12.16 -6.78
CA ALA A 237 5.17 -11.12 -6.00
C ALA A 237 6.64 -10.93 -6.41
N TYR A 238 7.40 -12.02 -6.61
CA TYR A 238 8.81 -11.91 -7.07
C TYR A 238 8.92 -11.20 -8.42
N ALA A 239 8.03 -11.52 -9.36
CA ALA A 239 8.06 -10.94 -10.70
C ALA A 239 7.61 -9.48 -10.66
N MET A 240 6.67 -9.10 -9.80
CA MET A 240 6.33 -7.69 -9.55
C MET A 240 7.51 -6.92 -8.97
N ALA A 241 8.26 -7.51 -8.03
CA ALA A 241 9.45 -6.87 -7.46
C ALA A 241 10.54 -6.67 -8.52
N GLU A 242 10.84 -7.72 -9.30
CA GLU A 242 11.95 -7.75 -10.26
C GLU A 242 11.62 -6.99 -11.56
N PHE A 243 10.45 -7.25 -12.14
CA PHE A 243 10.08 -6.80 -13.50
C PHE A 243 8.86 -5.88 -13.53
N GLY A 244 8.24 -5.59 -12.37
CA GLY A 244 7.08 -4.71 -12.33
C GLY A 244 7.40 -3.32 -12.90
N PRO A 245 6.39 -2.60 -13.41
CA PRO A 245 6.56 -1.25 -13.92
C PRO A 245 6.92 -0.25 -12.82
N GLY A 246 7.22 0.99 -13.19
CA GLY A 246 7.58 2.01 -12.22
C GLY A 246 9.02 1.93 -11.73
N VAL A 247 9.26 2.43 -10.51
CA VAL A 247 10.60 2.59 -9.95
C VAL A 247 10.79 1.70 -8.74
N GLN A 248 11.90 0.96 -8.74
CA GLN A 248 12.40 0.29 -7.55
C GLN A 248 12.97 1.34 -6.59
N LEU A 249 12.38 1.44 -5.41
CA LEU A 249 12.70 2.49 -4.44
C LEU A 249 13.96 2.17 -3.61
N MET A 250 14.25 0.88 -3.43
CA MET A 250 15.46 0.35 -2.81
C MET A 250 15.77 -1.03 -3.41
N PRO A 251 17.05 -1.41 -3.53
CA PRO A 251 17.41 -2.71 -4.09
C PRO A 251 17.06 -3.85 -3.13
N ASN A 252 16.69 -5.00 -3.69
CA ASN A 252 16.67 -6.25 -2.94
C ASN A 252 18.10 -6.75 -2.74
N SER A 253 18.64 -6.54 -1.53
CA SER A 253 20.00 -6.95 -1.17
C SER A 253 20.09 -8.33 -0.54
N GLY A 254 18.97 -9.06 -0.43
CA GLY A 254 18.87 -10.28 0.39
C GLY A 254 18.79 -10.03 1.89
N HIS A 255 18.95 -8.78 2.32
CA HIS A 255 18.78 -8.36 3.71
C HIS A 255 17.56 -7.46 3.86
N ARG A 256 17.22 -7.16 5.11
CA ARG A 256 16.20 -6.16 5.44
C ARG A 256 16.44 -4.86 4.68
N ALA A 257 15.42 -4.39 3.96
CA ALA A 257 15.47 -3.11 3.26
C ALA A 257 15.64 -1.93 4.22
N ARG A 258 16.22 -0.85 3.69
CA ARG A 258 16.45 0.43 4.38
C ARG A 258 15.86 1.56 3.55
N GLY A 259 15.69 2.72 4.16
CA GLY A 259 15.17 3.91 3.50
C GLY A 259 13.65 4.01 3.57
N LEU A 260 13.09 3.83 4.77
CA LEU A 260 11.66 3.99 5.03
C LEU A 260 11.15 5.40 4.66
N ASP A 261 12.03 6.40 4.72
CA ASP A 261 11.80 7.78 4.30
C ASP A 261 11.50 7.93 2.80
N ARG A 262 11.81 6.93 1.98
CA ARG A 262 11.50 6.91 0.55
C ARG A 262 10.07 6.46 0.24
N LEU A 263 9.44 5.78 1.19
CA LEU A 263 8.11 5.20 1.00
C LEU A 263 7.03 6.30 1.06
N LEU A 264 6.05 6.17 0.18
CA LEU A 264 4.83 6.96 0.17
C LEU A 264 3.62 6.02 0.14
N PRO A 265 2.48 6.39 0.74
CA PRO A 265 1.30 5.53 0.71
C PRO A 265 0.93 5.09 -0.71
N GLY A 266 0.54 3.82 -0.83
CA GLY A 266 0.29 3.16 -2.11
C GLY A 266 1.51 2.55 -2.79
N ASP A 267 2.70 2.60 -2.17
CA ASP A 267 3.85 1.82 -2.64
C ASP A 267 3.64 0.32 -2.43
N LEU A 268 4.12 -0.48 -3.38
CA LEU A 268 4.14 -1.94 -3.26
C LEU A 268 5.33 -2.37 -2.43
N LEU A 269 5.08 -3.26 -1.47
CA LEU A 269 6.09 -3.82 -0.57
C LEU A 269 6.28 -5.29 -0.89
N PHE A 270 7.51 -5.78 -0.80
CA PHE A 270 7.85 -7.16 -1.09
C PHE A 270 8.70 -7.78 0.02
N PHE A 271 8.34 -8.99 0.40
CA PHE A 271 8.88 -9.67 1.57
C PHE A 271 9.30 -11.10 1.24
N ASN A 272 10.26 -11.58 2.03
CA ASN A 272 10.65 -12.97 2.09
C ASN A 272 9.87 -13.65 3.23
N ALA A 273 8.79 -14.37 2.92
CA ALA A 273 7.90 -14.95 3.93
C ALA A 273 8.19 -16.43 4.24
N GLY A 274 9.07 -17.07 3.48
CA GLY A 274 9.41 -18.47 3.58
C GLY A 274 10.72 -18.72 4.33
N PRO A 275 11.17 -20.00 4.32
CA PRO A 275 12.30 -20.43 5.15
C PRO A 275 13.68 -20.07 4.58
N VAL A 276 13.75 -19.65 3.31
CA VAL A 276 15.02 -19.37 2.63
C VAL A 276 15.42 -17.93 2.90
N VAL A 277 16.40 -17.69 3.78
CA VAL A 277 16.68 -16.36 4.39
C VAL A 277 17.40 -15.34 3.47
N ASP A 278 17.38 -15.52 2.15
CA ASP A 278 18.10 -14.67 1.19
C ASP A 278 17.18 -13.60 0.52
N GLY A 279 17.47 -13.27 -0.75
CA GLY A 279 16.70 -12.33 -1.57
C GLY A 279 15.41 -12.88 -2.18
N HIS A 280 14.95 -14.08 -1.82
CA HIS A 280 13.67 -14.58 -2.31
C HIS A 280 12.50 -13.66 -1.90
N ILE A 281 11.53 -13.52 -2.80
CA ILE A 281 10.30 -12.77 -2.58
C ILE A 281 9.13 -13.75 -2.71
N GLU A 282 8.36 -13.86 -1.64
CA GLU A 282 7.22 -14.77 -1.56
C GLU A 282 5.93 -14.05 -1.18
N HIS A 283 6.03 -12.82 -0.65
CA HIS A 283 4.88 -12.07 -0.18
C HIS A 283 4.91 -10.61 -0.63
N SER A 284 3.73 -10.01 -0.70
CA SER A 284 3.56 -8.62 -1.12
C SER A 284 2.45 -7.89 -0.35
N GLY A 285 2.54 -6.56 -0.28
CA GLY A 285 1.55 -5.71 0.38
C GLY A 285 1.58 -4.27 -0.12
N ILE A 286 0.73 -3.43 0.46
CA ILE A 286 0.59 -2.00 0.14
C ILE A 286 0.98 -1.19 1.37
N TYR A 287 1.90 -0.25 1.22
CA TYR A 287 2.24 0.68 2.28
C TYR A 287 1.09 1.66 2.53
N LEU A 288 0.65 1.79 3.78
CA LEU A 288 -0.47 2.66 4.15
C LEU A 288 -0.01 4.03 4.64
N GLY A 289 1.16 4.09 5.26
CA GLY A 289 1.67 5.30 5.91
C GLY A 289 2.14 5.00 7.34
N ILE A 290 2.12 6.04 8.17
CA ILE A 290 2.48 5.95 9.58
C ILE A 290 1.20 5.82 10.39
N ASP A 291 1.17 4.88 11.34
CA ASP A 291 0.03 4.71 12.24
C ASP A 291 0.06 5.70 13.43
N ASP A 292 -1.01 5.71 14.21
CA ASP A 292 -1.20 6.56 15.40
C ASP A 292 -0.23 6.25 16.55
N SER A 293 0.60 5.22 16.40
CA SER A 293 1.70 4.88 17.30
C SER A 293 3.08 5.25 16.72
N GLY A 294 3.14 5.80 15.51
CA GLY A 294 4.37 6.24 14.86
C GLY A 294 5.08 5.15 14.03
N HIS A 295 4.44 4.01 13.77
CA HIS A 295 5.04 2.89 13.04
C HIS A 295 4.66 2.87 11.56
N HIS A 296 5.56 2.37 10.72
CA HIS A 296 5.36 2.27 9.26
C HIS A 296 4.44 1.09 8.93
N ARG A 297 3.14 1.36 8.78
CA ARG A 297 2.11 0.34 8.62
C ARG A 297 1.83 -0.03 7.17
N PHE A 298 1.49 -1.28 6.94
CA PHE A 298 1.09 -1.80 5.63
C PHE A 298 -0.14 -2.72 5.72
N ILE A 299 -0.73 -3.03 4.57
CA ILE A 299 -1.80 -4.01 4.42
C ILE A 299 -1.37 -5.10 3.43
N SER A 300 -1.72 -6.35 3.70
CA SER A 300 -1.44 -7.47 2.80
C SER A 300 -2.42 -8.61 2.99
N SER A 301 -2.70 -9.38 1.93
CA SER A 301 -3.48 -10.62 2.07
C SER A 301 -2.62 -11.77 2.58
N ARG A 302 -3.02 -12.42 3.68
CA ARG A 302 -2.22 -13.44 4.39
C ARG A 302 -3.03 -14.71 4.63
N ALA A 303 -2.36 -15.86 4.52
CA ALA A 303 -2.98 -17.15 4.85
C ALA A 303 -3.48 -17.22 6.31
N VAL A 304 -2.66 -16.76 7.26
CA VAL A 304 -2.98 -16.81 8.70
C VAL A 304 -4.17 -15.93 9.09
N ALA A 305 -4.35 -14.80 8.42
CA ALA A 305 -5.49 -13.89 8.63
C ALA A 305 -6.70 -14.25 7.75
N ASP A 306 -6.56 -15.25 6.87
CA ASP A 306 -7.51 -15.56 5.80
C ASP A 306 -7.94 -14.35 4.97
N GLY A 307 -6.98 -13.57 4.48
CA GLY A 307 -7.30 -12.44 3.61
C GLY A 307 -6.48 -11.18 3.86
N PRO A 308 -6.83 -10.08 3.16
CA PRO A 308 -6.27 -8.75 3.38
C PRO A 308 -6.44 -8.28 4.82
N THR A 309 -5.33 -7.87 5.45
CA THR A 309 -5.34 -7.27 6.78
C THR A 309 -4.22 -6.24 6.93
N MET A 310 -4.53 -5.12 7.57
CA MET A 310 -3.56 -4.17 8.14
C MET A 310 -3.30 -4.45 9.64
N GLY A 311 -3.98 -5.45 10.19
CA GLY A 311 -3.85 -5.89 11.56
C GLY A 311 -2.66 -6.80 11.82
N ASP A 312 -2.54 -7.27 13.05
CA ASP A 312 -1.31 -7.90 13.55
C ASP A 312 -1.38 -9.44 13.56
N THR A 313 -2.47 -9.99 13.03
CA THR A 313 -2.69 -11.42 12.80
C THR A 313 -1.67 -11.96 11.76
N GLY A 314 -0.93 -13.00 12.14
CA GLY A 314 0.19 -13.51 11.35
C GLY A 314 1.44 -12.62 11.37
N GLY A 315 1.56 -11.74 12.37
CA GLY A 315 2.68 -10.82 12.59
C GLY A 315 2.28 -9.36 12.44
N GLU A 316 2.87 -8.48 13.26
CA GLU A 316 2.58 -7.05 13.23
C GLU A 316 2.80 -6.45 11.84
N SER A 317 1.81 -5.70 11.34
CA SER A 317 1.85 -5.10 10.01
C SER A 317 2.71 -3.84 9.94
N ILE A 318 3.92 -3.90 10.49
CA ILE A 318 4.87 -2.78 10.56
C ILE A 318 6.20 -3.12 9.89
N LEU A 319 6.86 -2.11 9.33
CA LEU A 319 8.14 -2.23 8.61
C LEU A 319 9.37 -1.86 9.46
N ASP A 320 9.15 -1.14 10.55
CA ASP A 320 10.14 -0.76 11.54
C ASP A 320 10.14 -1.73 12.75
N GLY A 321 11.10 -1.57 13.67
CA GLY A 321 11.25 -2.50 14.80
C GLY A 321 11.87 -3.86 14.42
N ALA A 322 11.63 -4.89 15.23
CA ALA A 322 12.20 -6.24 15.08
C ALA A 322 11.14 -7.33 14.87
N GLY A 323 9.93 -6.93 14.44
CA GLY A 323 8.83 -7.86 14.18
C GLY A 323 9.04 -8.73 12.93
N TYR A 324 8.20 -9.76 12.80
CA TYR A 324 8.27 -10.76 11.73
C TYR A 324 8.40 -10.14 10.32
N TRP A 325 7.52 -9.21 9.99
CA TRP A 325 7.47 -8.56 8.68
C TRP A 325 8.57 -7.52 8.49
N ALA A 326 8.90 -6.77 9.54
CA ALA A 326 9.98 -5.80 9.54
C ALA A 326 11.33 -6.44 9.18
N GLU A 327 11.64 -7.62 9.72
CA GLU A 327 12.87 -8.38 9.38
C GLU A 327 12.85 -8.98 7.97
N ARG A 328 11.65 -9.19 7.41
CA ARG A 328 11.42 -9.90 6.13
C ARG A 328 11.19 -8.96 4.95
N TRP A 329 11.06 -7.67 5.17
CA TRP A 329 10.95 -6.69 4.10
C TRP A 329 12.25 -6.61 3.29
N ARG A 330 12.16 -6.71 1.95
CA ARG A 330 13.33 -6.83 1.05
C ARG A 330 13.45 -5.70 0.04
N THR A 331 12.34 -5.19 -0.46
CA THR A 331 12.32 -4.13 -1.47
C THR A 331 10.94 -3.48 -1.54
N ALA A 332 10.85 -2.34 -2.20
CA ALA A 332 9.60 -1.68 -2.53
C ALA A 332 9.63 -1.11 -3.96
N ARG A 333 8.45 -0.92 -4.54
CA ARG A 333 8.28 -0.37 -5.88
C ARG A 333 7.11 0.61 -5.91
N ARG A 334 7.31 1.74 -6.57
CA ARG A 334 6.24 2.71 -6.88
C ARG A 334 5.87 2.56 -8.34
N ILE A 335 4.65 2.09 -8.60
CA ILE A 335 4.16 1.74 -9.95
C ILE A 335 3.44 2.89 -10.61
#